data_AF-A0A0S8ERK6-F1
#
_entry.id   AF-A0A0S8ERK6-F1
#
_cell.length_a   1.000
_cell.length_b   1.000
_cell.length_c   1.000
_cell.angle_alpha   90.00
_cell.angle_beta   90.00
_cell.angle_gamma   90.00
#
_symmetry.space_group_name_H-M   'P 1'
#
loop_
_entity.id
_entity.type
_entity.pdbx_description
1 polymer ?
#
loop_
_entity_poly.entity_id
_entity_poly.type
_entity_poly.pdbx_seq_one_letter_code
_entity_poly.pdbx_strand_id
1 'polypeptide(L)'
;MFFGRRQAGGQVTQAFACEWPTCLQPVRQLKRRHGHKVVSKLLQRLESGIIIDGVCARLVREHPEIRFLTIHDSALAVEHSADTVRRAMREEFERYGMRATIRQKNGREIVFDY
;
A
#
# COMPACT_ATOMS: atom_id res chain seq x y z
N MET A 1 4.31 9.92 14.34
CA MET A 1 4.99 10.60 13.21
C MET A 1 4.01 10.93 12.08
N PHE A 2 3.42 9.93 11.42
CA PHE A 2 2.37 10.14 10.40
C PHE A 2 0.97 10.30 10.99
N PHE A 3 0.67 9.61 12.09
CA PHE A 3 -0.56 9.75 12.87
C PHE A 3 -0.31 10.37 14.26
N GLY A 4 -1.38 10.84 14.93
CA GLY A 4 -1.36 11.44 16.27
C GLY A 4 -1.09 12.96 16.34
N ARG A 5 -1.54 13.58 17.45
CA ARG A 5 -1.24 14.99 17.80
C ARG A 5 0.28 15.12 18.08
N ARG A 6 0.79 16.34 17.94
CA ARG A 6 2.23 16.70 18.03
C ARG A 6 2.87 16.06 19.29
N GLN A 7 3.74 15.08 19.11
CA GLN A 7 4.71 14.68 20.15
C GLN A 7 6.04 15.31 19.77
N ALA A 8 6.31 16.48 20.33
CA ALA A 8 7.64 17.06 20.25
C ALA A 8 8.58 16.22 21.15
N GLY A 9 9.71 15.76 20.61
CA GLY A 9 10.80 15.21 21.43
C GLY A 9 10.82 13.69 21.65
N GLY A 10 9.97 12.89 21.01
CA GLY A 10 10.10 11.43 21.09
C GLY A 10 11.35 10.94 20.37
N GLN A 11 12.13 10.05 21.00
CA GLN A 11 13.39 9.50 20.46
C GLN A 11 13.26 8.99 19.01
N VAL A 12 12.15 8.30 18.71
CA VAL A 12 11.84 7.81 17.35
C VAL A 12 11.69 8.94 16.32
N THR A 13 11.10 10.07 16.71
CA THR A 13 10.92 11.21 15.80
C THR A 13 12.24 11.93 15.53
N GLN A 14 13.16 11.92 16.49
CA GLN A 14 14.52 12.45 16.30
C GLN A 14 15.34 11.54 15.38
N ALA A 15 15.34 10.23 15.62
CA ALA A 15 16.02 9.27 14.76
C ALA A 15 15.57 9.40 13.30
N PHE A 16 14.25 9.42 13.04
CA PHE A 16 13.75 9.62 11.68
C PHE A 16 14.13 10.99 11.09
N ALA A 17 14.27 12.03 11.91
CA ALA A 17 14.72 13.34 11.44
C ALA A 17 16.17 13.32 10.94
N CYS A 18 17.02 12.51 11.55
CA CYS A 18 18.41 12.31 11.14
C CYS A 18 18.49 11.46 9.87
N GLU A 19 17.73 10.36 9.80
CA GLU A 19 17.79 9.41 8.69
C GLU A 19 17.08 9.94 7.42
N TRP A 20 15.93 10.59 7.56
CA TRP A 20 15.12 11.05 6.43
C TRP A 20 14.66 12.50 6.57
N PRO A 21 15.59 13.47 6.61
CA PRO A 21 15.27 14.88 6.79
C PRO A 21 14.38 15.43 5.67
N THR A 22 14.60 14.98 4.43
CA THR A 22 13.85 15.38 3.23
C THR A 22 12.41 14.87 3.22
N CYS A 23 12.12 13.74 3.89
CA CYS A 23 10.76 13.24 4.07
C CYS A 23 10.04 13.97 5.21
N LEU A 24 10.76 14.29 6.29
CA LEU A 24 10.17 14.83 7.50
C LEU A 24 9.64 16.26 7.33
N GLN A 25 10.38 17.12 6.62
CA GLN A 25 9.99 18.52 6.46
C GLN A 25 8.63 18.68 5.74
N PRO A 26 8.38 18.05 4.57
CA PRO A 26 7.07 18.09 3.91
C PRO A 26 5.94 17.54 4.78
N VAL A 27 6.17 16.42 5.47
CA VAL A 27 5.19 15.80 6.38
C VAL A 27 4.79 16.79 7.49
N ARG A 28 5.76 17.47 8.10
CA ARG A 28 5.49 18.49 9.12
C ARG A 28 4.73 19.68 8.55
N GLN A 29 5.10 20.14 7.36
CA GLN A 29 4.45 21.28 6.71
C GLN A 29 2.99 20.98 6.39
N LEU A 30 2.70 19.82 5.79
CA LEU A 30 1.35 19.36 5.48
C LEU A 30 0.51 19.24 6.76
N LYS A 31 1.05 18.63 7.82
CA LYS A 31 0.33 18.50 9.10
C LYS A 31 0.04 19.85 9.77
N ARG A 32 0.95 20.83 9.66
CA ARG A 32 0.73 22.18 10.19
C ARG A 32 -0.40 22.89 9.43
N ARG A 33 -0.43 22.75 8.11
CA ARG A 33 -1.38 23.46 7.24
C ARG A 33 -2.78 22.83 7.23
N HIS A 34 -2.88 21.50 7.28
CA HIS A 34 -4.13 20.78 7.04
C HIS A 34 -4.54 19.83 8.19
N GLY A 35 -3.83 19.88 9.31
CA GLY A 35 -4.11 19.07 10.50
C GLY A 35 -3.43 17.70 10.50
N HIS A 36 -3.42 17.07 11.68
CA HIS A 36 -2.54 15.92 11.94
C HIS A 36 -2.92 14.63 11.20
N LYS A 37 -4.14 14.53 10.65
CA LYS A 37 -4.65 13.33 9.94
C LYS A 37 -4.38 13.36 8.44
N VAL A 38 -4.01 14.52 7.89
CA VAL A 38 -3.96 14.73 6.43
C VAL A 38 -3.00 13.78 5.74
N VAL A 39 -1.78 13.63 6.27
CA VAL A 39 -0.73 12.82 5.63
C VAL A 39 -1.12 11.36 5.61
N SER A 40 -1.62 10.80 6.72
CA SER A 40 -2.11 9.42 6.75
C SER A 40 -3.23 9.18 5.74
N LYS A 41 -4.20 10.10 5.64
CA LYS A 41 -5.29 9.97 4.67
C LYS A 41 -4.81 10.06 3.22
N LEU A 42 -3.85 10.93 2.93
CA LEU A 42 -3.28 11.06 1.59
C LEU A 42 -2.52 9.79 1.19
N LEU A 43 -1.68 9.26 2.08
CA LEU A 43 -0.93 8.03 1.81
C LEU A 43 -1.85 6.82 1.64
N GLN A 44 -2.88 6.68 2.49
CA GLN A 44 -3.88 5.61 2.35
C GLN A 44 -4.69 5.71 1.05
N ARG A 45 -5.02 6.92 0.59
CA ARG A 45 -5.70 7.13 -0.69
C ARG A 45 -4.81 6.79 -1.87
N LEU A 46 -3.53 7.15 -1.80
CA LEU A 46 -2.56 6.80 -2.83
C LEU A 46 -2.41 5.28 -2.93
N GLU A 47 -2.22 4.60 -1.79
CA GLU A 47 -2.17 3.14 -1.72
C GLU A 47 -3.43 2.50 -2.30
N SER A 48 -4.62 2.95 -1.86
CA SER A 48 -5.90 2.45 -2.37
C SER A 48 -6.08 2.68 -3.86
N GLY A 49 -5.61 3.81 -4.40
CA GLY A 49 -5.68 4.09 -5.83
C GLY A 49 -4.77 3.15 -6.63
N ILE A 50 -3.55 2.87 -6.15
CA ILE A 50 -2.64 1.91 -6.78
C ILE A 50 -3.29 0.52 -6.83
N ILE A 51 -3.90 0.08 -5.72
CA ILE A 51 -4.51 -1.24 -5.66
C ILE A 51 -5.80 -1.32 -6.47
N ILE A 52 -6.79 -0.46 -6.21
CA ILE A 52 -8.11 -0.58 -6.81
C ILE A 52 -8.10 -0.11 -8.27
N ASP A 53 -7.62 1.11 -8.52
CA ASP A 53 -7.68 1.72 -9.85
C ASP A 53 -6.53 1.25 -10.75
N GLY A 54 -5.41 0.80 -10.16
CA GLY A 54 -4.30 0.18 -10.87
C GLY A 54 -4.46 -1.33 -10.98
N VAL A 55 -4.16 -2.05 -9.91
CA VAL A 55 -4.04 -3.52 -9.92
C VAL A 55 -5.37 -4.19 -10.25
N CYS A 56 -6.43 -3.89 -9.51
CA CYS A 56 -7.73 -4.56 -9.68
C CYS A 56 -8.34 -4.24 -11.04
N ALA A 57 -8.37 -2.97 -11.43
CA ALA A 57 -8.89 -2.57 -12.74
C ALA A 57 -8.12 -3.22 -13.89
N ARG A 58 -6.79 -3.32 -13.77
CA ARG A 58 -5.96 -4.00 -14.78
C ARG A 58 -6.24 -5.51 -14.83
N LEU A 59 -6.32 -6.18 -13.69
CA LEU A 59 -6.63 -7.61 -13.64
C LEU A 59 -8.01 -7.91 -14.24
N VAL A 60 -9.03 -7.10 -13.91
CA VAL A 60 -10.38 -7.27 -14.50
C VAL A 60 -10.36 -7.06 -16.02
N ARG A 61 -9.57 -6.11 -16.52
CA ARG A 61 -9.50 -5.80 -17.95
C ARG A 61 -8.67 -6.81 -18.75
N GLU A 62 -7.53 -7.23 -18.23
CA GLU A 62 -6.55 -8.07 -18.96
C GLU A 62 -6.72 -9.57 -18.69
N HIS A 63 -7.30 -9.93 -17.55
CA HIS A 63 -7.44 -11.30 -17.05
C HIS A 63 -8.82 -11.52 -16.39
N PRO A 64 -9.94 -11.34 -17.13
CA PRO A 64 -11.29 -11.42 -16.57
C PRO A 64 -11.64 -12.80 -15.97
N GLU A 65 -10.89 -13.84 -16.32
CA GLU A 65 -11.00 -15.18 -15.76
C GLU A 65 -10.44 -15.30 -14.33
N ILE A 66 -9.51 -14.42 -13.93
CA ILE A 66 -8.87 -14.48 -12.62
C ILE A 66 -9.84 -13.94 -11.56
N ARG A 67 -10.18 -14.80 -10.61
CA ARG A 67 -10.91 -14.42 -9.39
C ARG A 67 -9.93 -14.04 -8.30
N PHE A 68 -10.12 -12.85 -7.74
CA PHE A 68 -9.27 -12.35 -6.67
C PHE A 68 -10.08 -11.48 -5.68
N LEU A 69 -9.51 -11.32 -4.50
CA LEU A 69 -9.98 -10.38 -3.47
C LEU A 69 -8.78 -9.54 -3.02
N THR A 70 -9.04 -8.32 -2.55
CA THR A 70 -8.00 -7.46 -1.97
C THR A 70 -8.35 -7.00 -0.58
N ILE A 71 -7.37 -7.02 0.32
CA ILE A 71 -7.44 -6.37 1.64
C ILE A 71 -6.24 -5.42 1.69
N HIS A 72 -6.50 -4.11 1.63
CA HIS A 72 -5.45 -3.09 1.52
C HIS A 72 -4.48 -3.43 0.37
N ASP A 73 -3.18 -3.51 0.66
CA ASP A 73 -2.08 -3.82 -0.24
C ASP A 73 -1.88 -5.32 -0.49
N SER A 74 -2.79 -6.18 -0.03
CA SER A 74 -2.71 -7.62 -0.19
C SER A 74 -3.78 -8.14 -1.14
N ALA A 75 -3.39 -9.04 -2.04
CA ALA A 75 -4.29 -9.73 -2.96
C ALA A 75 -4.35 -11.23 -2.65
N LEU A 76 -5.55 -11.78 -2.59
CA LEU A 76 -5.82 -13.21 -2.49
C LEU A 76 -6.33 -13.70 -3.84
N ALA A 77 -5.70 -14.72 -4.38
CA ALA A 77 -6.09 -15.35 -5.63
C ALA A 77 -5.78 -16.85 -5.59
N VAL A 78 -6.32 -17.59 -6.54
CA VAL A 78 -5.97 -19.00 -6.78
C VAL A 78 -4.49 -19.13 -7.15
N GLU A 79 -3.85 -20.21 -6.72
CA GLU A 79 -2.38 -20.37 -6.79
C GLU A 79 -1.83 -20.22 -8.21
N HIS A 80 -2.49 -20.81 -9.21
CA HIS A 80 -2.07 -20.71 -10.62
C HIS A 80 -2.12 -19.28 -11.19
N SER A 81 -2.82 -18.36 -10.52
CA SER A 81 -2.91 -16.94 -10.90
C SER A 81 -1.93 -16.04 -10.11
N ALA A 82 -1.23 -16.59 -9.11
CA ALA A 82 -0.43 -15.80 -8.18
C ALA A 82 0.65 -14.97 -8.87
N ASP A 83 1.32 -15.53 -9.88
CA ASP A 83 2.37 -14.82 -10.63
C ASP A 83 1.82 -13.65 -11.44
N THR A 84 0.65 -13.83 -12.06
CA THR A 84 -0.03 -12.76 -12.81
C THR A 84 -0.41 -11.61 -11.89
N VAL A 85 -1.00 -11.91 -10.73
CA VAL A 85 -1.38 -10.90 -9.72
C VAL A 85 -0.14 -10.20 -9.17
N ARG A 86 0.89 -10.95 -8.80
CA ARG A 86 2.16 -10.41 -8.29
C ARG A 86 2.84 -9.49 -9.30
N ARG A 87 2.83 -9.85 -10.59
CA ARG A 87 3.37 -9.02 -11.66
C ARG A 87 2.57 -7.73 -11.81
N ALA A 88 1.24 -7.80 -11.86
CA ALA A 88 0.37 -6.63 -11.94
C ALA A 88 0.63 -5.67 -10.77
N MET A 89 0.67 -6.19 -9.54
CA MET A 89 1.02 -5.40 -8.36
C MET A 89 2.38 -4.72 -8.52
N ARG A 90 3.45 -5.47 -8.85
CA ARG A 90 4.80 -4.90 -8.95
C ARG A 90 4.86 -3.76 -9.97
N GLU A 91 4.29 -3.99 -11.16
CA GLU A 91 4.32 -3.03 -12.25
C GLU A 91 3.50 -1.78 -11.93
N GLU A 92 2.34 -1.91 -11.27
CA GLU A 92 1.55 -0.74 -10.86
C GLU A 92 2.26 0.08 -9.78
N PHE A 93 2.96 -0.53 -8.82
CA PHE A 93 3.79 0.21 -7.85
C PHE A 93 5.01 0.88 -8.53
N GLU A 94 5.63 0.22 -9.51
CA GLU A 94 6.79 0.76 -10.24
C GLU A 94 6.45 2.05 -11.00
N ARG A 95 5.21 2.22 -11.48
CA ARG A 95 4.73 3.48 -12.10
C ARG A 95 4.81 4.69 -11.18
N TYR A 96 4.82 4.47 -9.86
CA TYR A 96 4.98 5.51 -8.84
C TYR A 96 6.43 5.61 -8.34
N GLY A 97 7.39 4.97 -9.03
CA GLY A 97 8.80 4.93 -8.65
C GLY A 97 9.08 4.01 -7.46
N MET A 98 8.14 3.13 -7.09
CA MET A 98 8.27 2.22 -5.96
C MET A 98 8.57 0.79 -6.41
N ARG A 99 9.65 0.20 -5.91
CA ARG A 99 9.91 -1.24 -6.07
C ARG A 99 9.31 -2.01 -4.90
N ALA A 100 8.08 -2.47 -5.07
CA ALA A 100 7.38 -3.22 -4.04
C ALA A 100 7.96 -4.64 -3.87
N THR A 101 8.32 -5.00 -2.64
CA THR A 101 8.65 -6.38 -2.28
C THR A 101 7.35 -7.12 -1.96
N ILE A 102 6.90 -7.97 -2.89
CA ILE A 102 5.67 -8.73 -2.75
C ILE A 102 6.00 -10.16 -2.29
N ARG A 103 5.49 -10.54 -1.12
CA ARG A 103 5.65 -11.88 -0.56
C ARG A 103 4.42 -12.73 -0.88
N GLN A 104 4.62 -13.85 -1.56
CA GLN A 104 3.59 -14.87 -1.71
C GLN A 104 3.49 -15.71 -0.43
N LYS A 105 2.26 -15.97 0.01
CA LYS A 105 1.96 -16.89 1.10
C LYS A 105 0.81 -17.78 0.67
N ASN A 106 1.02 -19.09 0.69
CA ASN A 106 -0.02 -20.05 0.35
C ASN A 106 -1.03 -20.14 1.51
N GLY A 107 -2.32 -20.04 1.17
CA GLY A 107 -3.43 -20.18 2.10
C GLY A 107 -3.69 -21.63 2.49
N ARG A 108 -4.58 -21.84 3.47
CA ARG A 108 -5.11 -23.18 3.75
C ARG A 108 -6.15 -23.51 2.69
N GLU A 109 -6.21 -24.79 2.30
CA GLU A 109 -7.35 -25.31 1.55
C GLU A 109 -8.60 -25.18 2.43
N ILE A 110 -9.64 -24.51 1.90
CA ILE A 110 -10.93 -24.38 2.56
C ILE A 110 -11.91 -25.21 1.74
N VAL A 111 -12.31 -26.36 2.29
CA VAL A 111 -13.39 -27.17 1.73
C VAL A 111 -14.71 -26.51 2.10
N PHE A 112 -15.49 -26.13 1.10
CA PHE A 112 -16.85 -25.63 1.31
C PHE A 112 -17.80 -26.81 1.12
N ASP A 113 -18.37 -27.30 2.22
CA ASP A 113 -19.50 -28.23 2.17
C ASP A 113 -20.76 -27.41 1.81
N TYR A 114 -21.35 -27.69 0.64
CA TYR A 114 -22.61 -27.08 0.17
C TYR A 114 -23.76 -28.06 0.35
#